data_AF-S0FSS7-F1
#
_entry.id   AF-S0FSS7-F1
#
_cell.length_a   1.000
_cell.length_b   1.000
_cell.length_c   1.000
_cell.angle_alpha   90.00
_cell.angle_beta   90.00
_cell.angle_gamma   90.00
#
_symmetry.space_group_name_H-M   'P 1'
#
loop_
_entity.id
_entity.type
_entity.pdbx_description
1 polymer ?
#
loop_
_entity_poly.entity_id
_entity_poly.type
_entity_poly.pdbx_seq_one_letter_code
_entity_poly.pdbx_strand_id
1 'polypeptide(L)'
;MFVHKMWMDKELSKMVTAKTVPFPMLSDGGGSIGRIYGVYDQEEGVDIRGRFLIDPDGVVQAYEMVAPPVGRNIPETLRQIQAFQLVREGKGTKATPSGWQPGKTVLEPGPDLVGNVWKVWTVDKAFD
;
A
#
# COMPACT_ATOMS: atom_id res chain seq x y z
N MET A 1 22.39 -14.55 -9.24
CA MET A 1 21.80 -13.34 -8.61
C MET A 1 22.73 -12.15 -8.84
N PHE A 2 22.65 -11.50 -10.01
CA PHE A 2 23.43 -10.28 -10.31
C PHE A 2 22.58 -9.16 -10.92
N VAL A 3 21.35 -9.45 -11.35
CA VAL A 3 20.46 -8.51 -12.03
C VAL A 3 20.15 -7.29 -11.17
N HIS A 4 19.74 -7.49 -9.91
CA HIS A 4 19.48 -6.39 -8.97
C HIS A 4 20.70 -5.48 -8.75
N LYS A 5 21.90 -6.07 -8.63
CA LYS A 5 23.15 -5.30 -8.51
C LYS A 5 23.43 -4.48 -9.77
N MET A 6 23.26 -5.07 -10.96
CA MET A 6 23.47 -4.35 -12.22
C MET A 6 22.47 -3.21 -12.39
N TRP A 7 21.19 -3.40 -12.05
CA TRP A 7 20.19 -2.33 -12.03
C TRP A 7 20.56 -1.21 -11.05
N MET A 8 21.02 -1.58 -9.84
CA MET A 8 21.52 -0.60 -8.87
C MET A 8 22.68 0.22 -9.45
N ASP A 9 23.74 -0.46 -9.92
CA ASP A 9 24.99 0.16 -10.33
C ASP A 9 24.82 0.99 -11.61
N LYS A 10 23.96 0.56 -12.55
CA LYS A 10 23.87 1.12 -13.91
C LYS A 10 22.69 2.04 -14.14
N GLU A 11 21.58 1.90 -13.39
CA GLU A 11 20.37 2.70 -13.55
C GLU A 11 20.03 3.49 -12.29
N LEU A 12 19.72 2.82 -11.17
CA LEU A 12 19.22 3.51 -9.96
C LEU A 12 20.26 4.48 -9.39
N SER A 13 21.55 4.17 -9.51
CA SER A 13 22.65 5.06 -9.12
C SER A 13 22.65 6.41 -9.83
N LYS A 14 22.00 6.51 -11.00
CA LYS A 14 21.85 7.72 -11.80
C LYS A 14 20.49 8.39 -11.63
N MET A 15 19.45 7.61 -11.34
CA MET A 15 18.08 8.10 -11.20
C MET A 15 17.76 8.64 -9.81
N VAL A 16 18.39 8.08 -8.77
CA VAL A 16 18.11 8.42 -7.37
C VAL A 16 19.25 9.28 -6.82
N THR A 17 18.92 10.40 -6.18
CA THR A 17 19.92 11.33 -5.59
C THR A 17 20.88 10.64 -4.63
N ALA A 18 20.36 9.71 -3.82
CA ALA A 18 21.16 8.92 -2.88
C ALA A 18 22.08 7.88 -3.56
N LYS A 19 21.95 7.70 -4.88
CA LYS A 19 22.62 6.69 -5.71
C LYS A 19 22.41 5.24 -5.26
N THR A 20 21.49 5.02 -4.34
CA THR A 20 21.10 3.74 -3.78
C THR A 20 19.67 3.82 -3.25
N VAL A 21 19.07 2.67 -2.95
CA VAL A 21 17.79 2.57 -2.25
C VAL A 21 17.99 2.13 -0.80
N PRO A 22 17.21 2.66 0.16
CA PRO A 22 17.39 2.35 1.59
C PRO A 22 16.68 1.06 2.02
N PHE A 23 16.35 0.17 1.08
CA PHE A 23 15.57 -1.04 1.32
C PHE A 23 16.14 -2.23 0.54
N PRO A 24 15.94 -3.47 1.02
CA PRO A 24 16.41 -4.67 0.33
C PRO A 24 15.65 -4.91 -0.98
N MET A 25 16.36 -5.39 -2.00
CA MET A 25 15.78 -5.90 -3.25
C MET A 25 15.85 -7.43 -3.26
N LEU A 26 14.71 -8.08 -3.04
CA LEU A 26 14.60 -9.54 -2.97
C LEU A 26 14.54 -10.17 -4.37
N SER A 27 15.07 -11.37 -4.51
CA SER A 27 14.99 -12.16 -5.74
C SER A 27 14.02 -13.33 -5.55
N ASP A 28 13.00 -13.40 -6.39
CA ASP A 28 12.07 -14.53 -6.48
C ASP A 28 12.11 -15.15 -7.89
N GLY A 29 13.30 -15.53 -8.36
CA GLY A 29 13.46 -16.07 -9.71
C GLY A 29 12.67 -17.36 -9.98
N GLY A 30 12.28 -18.09 -8.92
CA GLY A 30 11.42 -19.26 -9.01
C GLY A 30 9.92 -18.95 -8.92
N GLY A 31 9.53 -17.70 -8.63
CA GLY A 31 8.14 -17.27 -8.48
C GLY A 31 7.41 -17.89 -7.28
N SER A 32 8.13 -18.37 -6.27
CA SER A 32 7.50 -19.06 -5.13
C SER A 32 6.79 -18.08 -4.22
N ILE A 33 7.38 -16.91 -4.00
CA ILE A 33 6.78 -15.83 -3.22
C ILE A 33 5.62 -15.22 -4.00
N GLY A 34 5.81 -14.94 -5.28
CA GLY A 34 4.78 -14.41 -6.16
C GLY A 34 3.52 -15.29 -6.18
N ARG A 35 3.68 -16.62 -6.22
CA ARG A 35 2.55 -17.57 -6.15
C ARG A 35 1.82 -17.52 -4.81
N ILE A 36 2.54 -17.42 -3.69
CA ILE A 36 1.93 -17.30 -2.36
C ILE A 36 1.10 -16.03 -2.25
N TYR A 37 1.58 -14.93 -2.82
CA TYR A 37 0.89 -13.64 -2.82
C TYR A 37 -0.13 -13.50 -3.97
N GLY A 38 -0.29 -14.52 -4.83
CA GLY A 38 -1.22 -14.50 -5.95
C GLY A 38 -0.88 -13.50 -7.05
N VAL A 39 0.40 -13.14 -7.19
CA VAL A 39 0.89 -12.13 -8.15
C VAL A 39 1.79 -12.70 -9.24
N TYR A 40 2.04 -14.01 -9.24
CA TYR A 40 2.90 -14.63 -10.24
C TYR A 40 2.12 -15.00 -11.51
N ASP A 41 2.57 -14.50 -12.66
CA ASP A 41 2.12 -14.92 -13.98
C ASP A 41 2.90 -16.16 -14.41
N GLN A 42 2.20 -17.29 -14.57
CA GLN A 42 2.81 -18.57 -14.94
C GLN A 42 3.22 -18.61 -16.42
N GLU A 43 2.54 -17.86 -17.28
CA GLU A 43 2.79 -17.85 -18.73
C GLU A 43 4.00 -16.96 -19.04
N GLU A 44 4.03 -15.77 -18.44
CA GLU A 44 5.11 -14.80 -18.63
C GLU A 44 6.32 -15.05 -17.71
N GLY A 45 6.15 -15.87 -16.67
CA GLY A 45 7.22 -16.23 -15.74
C GLY A 45 7.67 -15.09 -14.83
N VAL A 46 6.82 -14.08 -14.61
CA VAL A 46 7.12 -12.85 -13.86
C VAL A 46 6.00 -12.47 -12.91
N ASP A 47 6.30 -11.66 -11.91
CA ASP A 47 5.28 -11.07 -11.04
C ASP A 47 4.57 -9.90 -11.73
N ILE A 48 3.23 -9.88 -11.69
CA ILE A 48 2.45 -8.67 -11.99
C ILE A 48 2.66 -7.61 -10.88
N ARG A 49 2.31 -6.34 -11.12
CA ARG A 49 2.65 -5.25 -10.19
C ARG A 49 1.76 -5.26 -8.93
N GLY A 50 2.10 -6.16 -8.00
CA GLY A 50 1.50 -6.25 -6.67
C GLY A 50 2.17 -5.34 -5.65
N ARG A 51 1.37 -4.83 -4.71
CA ARG A 51 1.83 -4.17 -3.48
C ARG A 51 0.99 -4.68 -2.32
N PHE A 52 1.64 -4.93 -1.19
CA PHE A 52 0.98 -5.37 0.04
C PHE A 52 1.38 -4.45 1.19
N LEU A 53 0.41 -4.05 2.00
CA LEU A 53 0.63 -3.43 3.30
C LEU A 53 0.39 -4.48 4.37
N ILE A 54 1.44 -4.78 5.12
CA ILE A 54 1.46 -5.79 6.17
C ILE A 54 1.70 -5.07 7.48
N ASP A 55 0.85 -5.32 8.47
CA ASP A 55 0.98 -4.70 9.79
C ASP A 55 2.04 -5.40 10.66
N PRO A 56 2.37 -4.84 11.86
CA PRO A 56 3.36 -5.44 12.75
C PRO A 56 3.02 -6.85 13.27
N ASP A 57 1.76 -7.27 13.17
CA ASP A 57 1.31 -8.62 13.58
C ASP A 57 1.37 -9.61 12.40
N GLY A 58 1.86 -9.16 11.24
CA GLY A 58 2.00 -9.98 10.03
C GLY A 58 0.71 -10.10 9.22
N VAL A 59 -0.31 -9.28 9.49
CA VAL A 59 -1.60 -9.33 8.80
C VAL A 59 -1.59 -8.39 7.59
N VAL A 60 -2.02 -8.89 6.43
CA VAL A 60 -2.23 -8.07 5.24
C VAL A 60 -3.43 -7.16 5.46
N GLN A 61 -3.19 -5.85 5.53
CA GLN A 61 -4.22 -4.83 5.74
C GLN A 61 -4.79 -4.28 4.43
N ALA A 62 -3.96 -4.22 3.40
CA ALA A 62 -4.37 -3.83 2.05
C ALA A 62 -3.42 -4.42 1.01
N TYR A 63 -3.93 -4.58 -0.20
CA TYR A 63 -3.12 -4.89 -1.37
C TYR A 63 -3.65 -4.18 -2.60
N GLU A 64 -2.78 -4.02 -3.59
CA GLU A 64 -3.08 -3.37 -4.86
C GLU A 64 -2.43 -4.18 -5.99
N MET A 65 -3.21 -4.44 -7.02
CA MET A 65 -2.78 -5.15 -8.22
C MET A 65 -2.95 -4.23 -9.42
N VAL A 66 -1.84 -3.93 -10.10
CA VAL A 66 -1.85 -3.08 -11.31
C VAL A 66 -1.20 -3.83 -12.46
N ALA A 67 -1.82 -3.77 -13.65
CA ALA A 67 -1.24 -4.35 -14.84
C ALA A 67 0.08 -3.64 -15.22
N PRO A 68 1.01 -4.31 -15.92
CA PRO A 68 2.32 -3.74 -16.29
C PRO A 68 2.34 -2.34 -16.93
N PRO A 69 1.38 -1.90 -17.77
CA PRO A 69 1.48 -0.58 -18.41
C PRO A 69 1.21 0.60 -17.49
N VAL A 70 0.66 0.39 -16.28
CA VAL A 70 0.28 1.48 -15.37
C VAL A 70 1.12 1.43 -14.09
N GLY A 71 1.61 2.60 -13.67
CA GLY A 71 2.36 2.77 -12.42
C GLY A 71 1.45 2.90 -11.20
N ARG A 72 1.98 2.61 -10.02
CA ARG A 72 1.27 2.78 -8.73
C ARG A 72 1.34 4.23 -8.25
N ASN A 73 0.39 4.62 -7.41
CA ASN A 73 0.31 5.95 -6.81
C ASN A 73 0.93 5.97 -5.39
N ILE A 74 2.09 6.61 -5.23
CA ILE A 74 2.81 6.68 -3.94
C ILE A 74 2.04 7.49 -2.87
N PRO A 75 1.47 8.67 -3.17
CA PRO A 75 0.54 9.35 -2.26
C PRO A 75 -0.55 8.46 -1.67
N GLU A 76 -1.19 7.61 -2.47
CA GLU A 76 -2.22 6.68 -1.96
C GLU A 76 -1.62 5.62 -1.01
N THR A 77 -0.43 5.10 -1.34
CA THR A 77 0.29 4.17 -0.47
C THR A 77 0.57 4.81 0.90
N LEU A 78 1.06 6.05 0.93
CA LEU A 78 1.34 6.78 2.17
C LEU A 78 0.06 7.08 2.95
N ARG A 79 -1.00 7.51 2.27
CA ARG A 79 -2.32 7.77 2.87
C ARG A 79 -2.87 6.53 3.57
N GLN A 80 -2.80 5.36 2.91
CA GLN A 80 -3.23 4.09 3.49
C GLN A 80 -2.39 3.72 4.72
N ILE A 81 -1.06 3.86 4.65
CA ILE A 81 -0.18 3.59 5.80
C ILE A 81 -0.59 4.44 7.01
N GLN A 82 -0.78 5.75 6.80
CA GLN A 82 -1.20 6.68 7.86
C GLN A 82 -2.59 6.33 8.41
N ALA A 83 -3.53 5.95 7.54
CA ALA A 83 -4.88 5.56 7.93
C ALA A 83 -4.86 4.30 8.81
N PHE A 84 -4.12 3.26 8.40
CA PHE A 84 -3.99 2.03 9.18
C PHE A 84 -3.24 2.23 10.50
N GLN A 85 -2.23 3.10 10.53
CA GLN A 85 -1.57 3.50 11.78
C GLN A 85 -2.57 4.14 12.75
N LEU A 86 -3.39 5.09 12.29
CA LEU A 86 -4.40 5.75 13.12
C LEU A 86 -5.46 4.77 13.65
N VAL A 87 -5.94 3.85 12.80
CA VAL A 87 -6.91 2.82 13.20
C VAL A 87 -6.29 1.86 14.24
N ARG A 88 -5.03 1.47 14.04
CA ARG A 88 -4.28 0.62 14.98
C ARG A 88 -4.08 1.30 16.33
N GLU A 89 -3.68 2.57 16.34
CA GLU A 89 -3.56 3.38 17.56
C GLU A 89 -4.90 3.52 18.28
N GLY A 90 -6.00 3.63 17.52
CA GLY A 90 -7.37 3.63 18.03
C GLY A 90 -7.84 2.26 18.53
N LYS A 91 -7.08 1.17 18.38
CA LYS A 91 -7.44 -0.18 18.83
C LYS A 91 -8.86 -0.61 18.39
N GLY A 92 -9.25 -0.22 17.17
CA GLY A 92 -10.55 -0.54 16.58
C GLY A 92 -11.70 0.43 16.94
N THR A 93 -11.45 1.48 17.73
CA THR A 93 -12.47 2.52 18.03
C THR A 93 -12.45 3.68 17.04
N LYS A 94 -11.57 3.64 16.04
CA LYS A 94 -11.44 4.66 15.01
C LYS A 94 -11.56 4.05 13.63
N ALA A 95 -12.17 4.77 12.71
CA ALA A 95 -12.24 4.44 11.29
C ALA A 95 -11.97 5.67 10.42
N THR A 96 -11.36 5.46 9.26
CA THR A 96 -11.07 6.52 8.28
C THR A 96 -12.08 6.43 7.13
N PRO A 97 -12.88 7.49 6.86
CA PRO A 97 -13.86 7.46 5.79
C PRO A 97 -13.21 7.58 4.40
N SER A 98 -14.02 7.47 3.34
CA SER A 98 -13.54 7.65 1.97
C SER A 98 -12.84 8.99 1.78
N GLY A 99 -11.72 8.98 1.05
CA GLY A 99 -10.90 10.17 0.81
C GLY A 99 -10.11 10.69 2.02
N TRP A 100 -10.17 10.01 3.17
CA TRP A 100 -9.48 10.48 4.37
C TRP A 100 -7.98 10.70 4.15
N GLN A 101 -7.50 11.84 4.65
CA GLN A 101 -6.09 12.24 4.73
C GLN A 101 -5.77 12.72 6.15
N PRO A 102 -4.49 12.81 6.56
CA PRO A 102 -4.11 13.35 7.85
C PRO A 102 -4.77 14.70 8.15
N GLY A 103 -5.36 14.84 9.34
CA GLY A 103 -6.09 16.03 9.76
C GLY A 103 -7.58 16.09 9.35
N LYS A 104 -8.06 15.17 8.50
CA LYS A 104 -9.48 15.06 8.15
C LYS A 104 -10.27 14.30 9.22
N THR A 105 -11.60 14.43 9.16
CA THR A 105 -12.54 13.79 10.10
C THR A 105 -12.30 12.28 10.21
N VAL A 106 -12.13 11.81 11.44
CA VAL A 106 -12.09 10.40 11.81
C VAL A 106 -13.48 10.01 12.33
N LEU A 107 -13.93 8.81 12.00
CA LEU A 107 -15.16 8.24 12.53
C LEU A 107 -14.85 7.46 13.80
N GLU A 108 -15.75 7.51 14.77
CA GLU A 108 -15.72 6.68 15.98
C GLU A 108 -16.85 5.65 15.89
N PRO A 109 -16.59 4.41 15.45
CA PRO A 109 -17.62 3.41 15.30
C PRO A 109 -18.29 3.08 16.65
N GLY A 110 -19.62 3.10 16.65
CA GLY A 110 -20.45 2.76 17.80
C GLY A 110 -21.93 2.64 17.39
N PRO A 111 -22.80 2.12 18.27
CA PRO A 111 -24.22 1.92 17.95
C PRO A 111 -24.91 3.17 17.43
N ASP A 112 -24.58 4.35 17.97
CA ASP A 112 -25.17 5.62 17.59
C ASP A 112 -24.82 6.06 16.16
N LEU A 113 -23.70 5.57 15.61
CA LEU A 113 -23.26 5.92 14.26
C LEU A 113 -23.91 5.04 13.18
N VAL A 114 -24.51 3.91 13.56
CA VAL A 114 -25.20 3.00 12.62
C VAL A 114 -26.36 3.73 11.96
N GLY A 115 -26.35 3.83 10.63
CA GLY A 115 -27.33 4.60 9.85
C GLY A 115 -27.21 6.12 9.96
N ASN A 116 -26.22 6.62 10.71
CA ASN A 116 -26.07 8.04 11.03
C ASN A 116 -24.74 8.67 10.55
N VAL A 117 -23.91 7.93 9.80
CA VAL A 117 -22.61 8.43 9.27
C VAL A 117 -22.77 9.74 8.50
N TRP A 118 -23.87 9.91 7.77
CA TRP A 118 -24.19 11.13 6.99
C TRP A 118 -24.24 12.41 7.84
N LYS A 119 -24.45 12.30 9.17
CA LYS A 119 -24.46 13.44 10.08
C LYS A 119 -23.06 14.01 10.34
N VAL A 120 -22.01 13.20 10.14
CA VAL A 120 -20.62 13.58 10.43
C VAL A 120 -19.73 13.60 9.19
N TRP A 121 -20.12 12.89 8.13
CA TRP A 121 -19.37 12.79 6.88
C TRP A 121 -20.29 12.86 5.65
N THR A 122 -19.83 13.53 4.59
CA THR A 122 -20.54 13.67 3.31
C THR A 122 -19.60 13.34 2.15
N VAL A 123 -20.18 13.06 0.96
CA VAL A 123 -19.41 12.68 -0.24
C VAL A 123 -18.45 13.79 -0.70
N ASP A 124 -18.84 15.05 -0.55
CA ASP A 124 -17.99 16.19 -0.94
C ASP A 124 -16.63 16.16 -0.21
N LYS A 125 -16.64 15.74 1.07
CA LYS A 125 -15.43 15.61 1.90
C LYS A 125 -14.46 14.53 1.39
N ALA A 126 -14.85 13.67 0.45
CA ALA A 126 -13.99 12.65 -0.12
C ALA A 126 -12.96 13.20 -1.12
N PHE A 127 -13.24 14.39 -1.68
CA PHE A 127 -12.46 14.99 -2.76
C PHE A 127 -11.72 16.27 -2.33
N ASP A 128 -12.08 16.83 -1.18
CA ASP A 128 -11.40 17.95 -0.50
C ASP A 128 -10.06 17.53 0.12
#